data_AF-A0A7J9YL47-F1
#
_entry.id   AF-A0A7J9YL47-F1
#
_cell.length_a   1.000
_cell.length_b   1.000
_cell.length_c   1.000
_cell.angle_alpha   90.00
_cell.angle_beta   90.00
_cell.angle_gamma   90.00
#
_symmetry.space_group_name_H-M   'P 1'
#
loop_
_entity.id
_entity.type
_entity.pdbx_description
1 polymer ?
#
loop_
_entity_poly.entity_id
_entity_poly.type
_entity_poly.pdbx_seq_one_letter_code
_entity_poly.pdbx_strand_id
1 'polypeptide(L)'
;MSPKSRGRSAGRGRKGKNKPPAAVREIRLSDRLLRDARRIVGNVRGLDVERWASRWFGRAWLAAAKLARKRPSPLARGQRLIMDTFRIGQFDPEWSRQEVIERNPLAWLIQVDGLLMDARKLPREIQVEAFELGLIPYVPA
;
A
#
# COMPACT_ATOMS: atom_id res chain seq x y z
N MET A 1 58.56 11.96 41.75
CA MET A 1 57.52 12.75 42.44
C MET A 1 57.41 14.11 41.75
N SER A 2 56.19 14.47 41.34
CA SER A 2 55.58 15.73 40.80
C SER A 2 56.35 17.06 40.68
N PRO A 3 55.86 18.11 39.96
CA PRO A 3 54.63 18.21 39.12
C PRO A 3 54.73 19.05 37.81
N LYS A 4 53.69 18.88 36.97
CA LYS A 4 53.13 19.74 35.90
C LYS A 4 53.49 21.23 35.92
N SER A 5 53.85 21.78 34.75
CA SER A 5 53.51 23.16 34.37
C SER A 5 52.60 23.16 33.13
N ARG A 6 51.47 23.85 33.24
CA ARG A 6 50.48 24.10 32.19
C ARG A 6 50.82 25.44 31.53
N GLY A 7 50.95 25.50 30.20
CA GLY A 7 51.26 26.73 29.48
C GLY A 7 50.68 26.82 28.07
N ARG A 8 49.49 27.42 27.97
CA ARG A 8 48.90 28.22 26.86
C ARG A 8 48.89 27.66 25.43
N SER A 9 47.70 27.28 24.93
CA SER A 9 47.49 27.08 23.49
C SER A 9 47.48 28.43 22.76
N ALA A 10 48.32 28.55 21.73
CA ALA A 10 48.32 29.69 20.83
C ALA A 10 46.98 29.77 20.09
N GLY A 11 46.34 30.95 20.15
CA GLY A 11 45.08 31.24 19.48
C GLY A 11 45.18 30.96 17.98
N ARG A 12 44.44 29.95 17.52
CA ARG A 12 44.30 29.62 16.11
C ARG A 12 43.36 30.64 15.48
N GLY A 13 43.91 31.71 14.93
CA GLY A 13 43.17 32.72 14.17
C GLY A 13 42.28 32.05 13.12
N ARG A 14 40.98 32.28 13.23
CA ARG A 14 39.97 31.74 12.31
C ARG A 14 40.09 32.49 10.99
N LYS A 15 40.94 32.01 10.07
CA LYS A 15 40.98 32.52 8.69
C LYS A 15 39.59 32.32 8.07
N GLY A 16 38.89 33.43 7.82
CA GLY A 16 37.66 33.46 7.04
C GLY A 16 37.92 32.85 5.68
N LYS A 17 37.30 31.71 5.39
CA LYS A 17 37.32 31.12 4.05
C LYS A 17 36.39 31.97 3.18
N ASN A 18 36.95 32.82 2.33
CA ASN A 18 36.22 33.43 1.23
C ASN A 18 35.68 32.30 0.34
N LYS A 19 34.39 32.00 0.47
CA LYS A 19 33.70 31.04 -0.39
C LYS A 19 33.55 31.72 -1.76
N PRO A 20 34.05 31.14 -2.87
CA PRO A 20 33.83 31.71 -4.19
C PRO A 20 32.31 31.80 -4.46
N PRO A 21 31.85 32.77 -5.26
CA PRO A 21 30.44 32.86 -5.61
C PRO A 21 30.01 31.52 -6.21
N ALA A 22 28.92 30.96 -5.69
CA ALA A 22 28.43 29.66 -6.14
C ALA A 22 28.21 29.72 -7.66
N ALA A 23 28.80 28.76 -8.39
CA ALA A 23 28.59 28.63 -9.83
C ALA A 23 27.08 28.71 -10.12
N VAL A 24 26.70 29.60 -11.04
CA VAL A 24 25.30 29.83 -11.41
C VAL A 24 24.72 28.48 -11.82
N ARG A 25 23.85 27.91 -10.97
CA ARG A 25 23.23 26.62 -11.25
C ARG A 25 22.45 26.75 -12.54
N GLU A 26 22.81 25.95 -13.55
CA GLU A 26 22.00 25.84 -14.75
C GLU A 26 20.59 25.42 -14.36
N ILE A 27 19.61 26.23 -14.78
CA ILE A 27 18.20 26.02 -14.49
C ILE A 27 17.79 24.72 -15.19
N ARG A 28 17.46 23.69 -14.39
CA ARG A 28 17.01 22.40 -14.90
C ARG A 28 15.68 22.56 -15.64
N LEU A 29 15.36 21.63 -16.53
CA LEU A 29 14.07 21.61 -17.24
C LEU A 29 12.88 21.66 -16.25
N SER A 30 13.01 20.99 -15.09
CA SER A 30 12.03 21.04 -13.99
C SER A 30 11.84 22.44 -13.42
N ASP A 31 12.92 23.20 -13.28
CA ASP A 31 12.90 24.53 -12.68
C ASP A 31 12.29 25.56 -13.65
N ARG A 32 12.51 25.38 -14.96
CA ARG A 32 11.82 26.16 -16.01
C ARG A 32 10.31 25.87 -16.01
N LEU A 33 9.93 24.59 -15.96
CA LEU A 33 8.53 24.16 -15.90
C LEU A 33 7.81 24.76 -14.69
N LEU A 34 8.41 24.76 -13.50
CA LEU A 34 7.81 25.34 -12.30
C LEU A 34 7.74 26.87 -12.36
N ARG A 35 8.70 27.52 -13.02
CA ARG A 35 8.70 28.98 -13.24
C ARG A 35 7.58 29.40 -14.20
N ASP A 36 7.41 28.64 -15.28
CA ASP A 36 6.43 28.92 -16.32
C ASP A 36 5.02 28.50 -15.91
N ALA A 37 4.87 27.49 -15.04
CA ALA A 37 3.59 27.08 -14.48
C ALA A 37 2.84 28.25 -13.80
N ARG A 38 3.56 29.15 -13.12
CA ARG A 38 2.94 30.37 -12.52
C ARG A 38 2.39 31.35 -13.55
N ARG A 39 2.95 31.40 -14.77
CA ARG A 39 2.42 32.21 -15.88
C ARG A 39 1.24 31.53 -16.58
N ILE A 40 1.25 30.20 -16.65
CA ILE A 40 0.18 29.39 -17.24
C ILE A 40 -1.11 29.52 -16.42
N VAL A 41 -1.05 29.61 -15.09
CA VAL A 41 -2.24 29.76 -14.22
C VAL A 41 -3.00 31.08 -14.46
N GLY A 42 -2.40 32.08 -15.11
CA GLY A 42 -3.04 33.38 -15.36
C GLY A 42 -3.99 33.46 -16.55
N ASN A 43 -4.03 32.46 -17.45
CA ASN A 43 -4.80 32.54 -18.71
C ASN A 43 -5.39 31.20 -19.20
N VAL A 44 -5.65 30.24 -18.31
CA VAL A 44 -6.13 28.92 -18.71
C VAL A 44 -7.57 28.76 -18.23
N ARG A 45 -8.51 28.69 -19.17
CA ARG A 45 -9.89 28.27 -18.89
C ARG A 45 -9.81 26.91 -18.21
N GLY A 46 -10.53 26.70 -17.10
CA GLY A 46 -10.40 25.47 -16.28
C GLY A 46 -10.43 24.16 -17.07
N LEU A 47 -11.14 24.13 -18.20
CA LEU A 47 -11.21 23.00 -19.12
C LEU A 47 -9.86 22.60 -19.76
N ASP A 48 -8.94 23.55 -19.93
CA ASP A 48 -7.60 23.29 -20.48
C ASP A 48 -6.66 22.73 -19.40
N VAL A 49 -6.82 23.14 -18.13
CA VAL A 49 -6.15 22.50 -16.99
C VAL A 49 -6.65 21.08 -16.82
N GLU A 50 -7.96 20.85 -16.93
CA GLU A 50 -8.56 19.52 -16.88
C GLU A 50 -8.11 18.65 -18.04
N ARG A 51 -8.11 19.16 -19.29
CA ARG A 51 -7.61 18.40 -20.45
C ARG A 51 -6.13 18.06 -20.32
N TRP A 52 -5.32 18.99 -19.79
CA TRP A 52 -3.91 18.76 -19.52
C TRP A 52 -3.73 17.70 -18.41
N ALA A 53 -4.43 17.84 -17.29
CA ALA A 53 -4.39 16.92 -16.17
C ALA A 53 -4.88 15.52 -16.57
N SER A 54 -6.04 15.38 -17.23
CA SER A 54 -6.58 14.10 -17.67
C SER A 54 -5.68 13.40 -18.69
N ARG A 55 -5.00 14.13 -19.58
CA ARG A 55 -4.01 13.53 -20.51
C ARG A 55 -2.73 13.12 -19.77
N TRP A 56 -2.25 13.91 -18.83
CA TRP A 56 -1.09 13.57 -18.02
C TRP A 56 -1.38 12.39 -17.09
N PHE A 57 -2.46 12.43 -16.32
CA PHE A 57 -2.93 11.34 -15.47
C PHE A 57 -3.22 10.09 -16.29
N GLY A 58 -3.85 10.19 -17.47
CA GLY A 58 -4.09 9.03 -18.34
C GLY A 58 -2.79 8.38 -18.81
N ARG A 59 -1.78 9.17 -19.20
CA ARG A 59 -0.46 8.64 -19.57
C ARG A 59 0.31 8.09 -18.37
N ALA A 60 0.24 8.76 -17.23
CA ALA A 60 0.82 8.29 -15.97
C ALA A 60 0.18 6.98 -15.52
N TRP A 61 -1.15 6.84 -15.68
CA TRP A 61 -1.90 5.64 -15.34
C TRP A 61 -1.60 4.50 -16.31
N LEU A 62 -1.50 4.75 -17.62
CA LEU A 62 -1.07 3.74 -18.59
C LEU A 62 0.38 3.32 -18.37
N ALA A 63 1.27 4.25 -18.03
CA ALA A 63 2.66 3.95 -17.69
C ALA A 63 2.75 3.15 -16.38
N ALA A 64 1.98 3.54 -15.36
CA ALA A 64 1.88 2.81 -14.10
C ALA A 64 1.30 1.41 -14.31
N ALA A 65 0.25 1.26 -15.14
CA ALA A 65 -0.31 -0.04 -15.50
C ALA A 65 0.71 -0.92 -16.24
N LYS A 66 1.53 -0.33 -17.12
CA LYS A 66 2.61 -1.04 -17.82
C LYS A 66 3.71 -1.51 -16.85
N LEU A 67 4.03 -0.69 -15.85
CA LEU A 67 4.97 -1.03 -14.76
C LEU A 67 4.38 -2.02 -13.75
N ALA A 68 3.06 -1.97 -13.53
CA ALA A 68 2.31 -2.83 -12.63
C ALA A 68 2.03 -4.22 -13.19
N ARG A 69 2.41 -4.51 -14.46
CA ARG A 69 2.43 -5.88 -15.02
C ARG A 69 3.55 -6.71 -14.38
N LYS A 70 3.50 -6.89 -13.07
CA LYS A 70 4.34 -7.84 -12.36
C LYS A 70 3.81 -9.22 -12.72
N ARG A 71 4.61 -10.02 -13.45
CA ARG A 71 4.27 -11.42 -13.69
C ARG A 71 4.08 -12.10 -12.31
N PRO A 72 2.97 -12.81 -12.08
CA PRO A 72 2.81 -13.56 -10.84
C PRO A 72 3.99 -14.50 -10.67
N SER A 73 4.46 -14.64 -9.43
CA SER A 73 5.57 -15.55 -9.15
C SER A 73 5.22 -16.98 -9.58
N PRO A 74 6.20 -17.83 -9.91
CA PRO A 74 5.94 -19.25 -10.20
C PRO A 74 5.07 -19.91 -9.13
N LEU A 75 5.30 -19.58 -7.85
CA LEU A 75 4.50 -20.03 -6.72
C LEU A 75 3.04 -19.59 -6.83
N ALA A 76 2.78 -18.30 -7.09
CA ALA A 76 1.42 -17.78 -7.23
C ALA A 76 0.67 -18.43 -8.42
N ARG A 77 1.37 -18.71 -9.52
CA ARG A 77 0.79 -19.43 -10.66
C ARG A 77 0.47 -20.88 -10.34
N GLY A 78 1.38 -21.59 -9.67
CA GLY A 78 1.17 -22.98 -9.26
C GLY A 78 0.01 -23.11 -8.27
N GLN A 79 -0.04 -22.24 -7.26
CA GLN A 79 -1.18 -22.17 -6.33
C GLN A 79 -2.49 -21.98 -7.10
N ARG A 80 -2.55 -21.00 -8.01
CA ARG A 80 -3.76 -20.71 -8.77
C ARG A 80 -4.21 -21.91 -9.62
N LEU A 81 -3.25 -22.59 -10.27
CA LEU A 81 -3.53 -23.79 -11.04
C LEU A 81 -4.14 -24.90 -10.17
N ILE A 82 -3.61 -25.14 -8.97
CA ILE A 82 -4.15 -26.14 -8.03
C ILE A 82 -5.58 -25.76 -7.66
N MET A 83 -5.80 -24.51 -7.25
CA MET A 83 -7.13 -24.02 -6.86
C MET A 83 -8.15 -24.14 -7.99
N ASP A 84 -7.78 -23.73 -9.21
CA ASP A 84 -8.67 -23.80 -10.37
C ASP A 84 -8.95 -25.26 -10.78
N THR A 85 -7.95 -26.15 -10.68
CA THR A 85 -8.09 -27.58 -11.04
C THR A 85 -9.02 -28.33 -10.08
N PHE A 86 -8.83 -28.12 -8.78
CA PHE A 86 -9.63 -28.79 -7.74
C PHE A 86 -10.88 -27.99 -7.34
N ARG A 87 -11.13 -26.83 -7.98
CA ARG A 87 -12.23 -25.91 -7.68
C ARG A 87 -12.26 -25.45 -6.21
N ILE A 88 -11.09 -25.30 -5.62
CA ILE A 88 -10.92 -24.87 -4.23
C ILE A 88 -10.97 -23.34 -4.16
N GLY A 89 -11.82 -22.81 -3.28
CA GLY A 89 -11.92 -21.38 -3.02
C GLY A 89 -10.72 -20.81 -2.25
N GLN A 90 -10.53 -19.49 -2.27
CA GLN A 90 -9.60 -18.86 -1.30
C GLN A 90 -10.19 -18.98 0.10
N PHE A 91 -9.38 -19.54 1.02
CA PHE A 91 -9.81 -19.85 2.39
C PHE A 91 -11.03 -20.77 2.45
N ASP A 92 -11.09 -21.73 1.51
CA ASP A 92 -12.09 -22.79 1.51
C ASP A 92 -12.14 -23.48 2.89
N PRO A 93 -13.29 -23.51 3.58
CA PRO A 93 -13.37 -24.06 4.93
C PRO A 93 -13.02 -25.56 5.00
N GLU A 94 -13.19 -26.34 3.93
CA GLU A 94 -12.86 -27.76 3.92
C GLU A 94 -11.34 -27.98 3.94
N TRP A 95 -10.59 -27.08 3.28
CA TRP A 95 -9.14 -27.20 3.06
C TRP A 95 -8.31 -26.26 3.95
N SER A 96 -8.97 -25.44 4.76
CA SER A 96 -8.34 -24.50 5.67
C SER A 96 -8.12 -25.12 7.04
N ARG A 97 -7.03 -24.74 7.71
CA ARG A 97 -6.82 -25.11 9.11
C ARG A 97 -7.91 -24.47 9.99
N GLN A 98 -8.33 -25.17 11.04
CA GLN A 98 -9.33 -24.66 11.99
C GLN A 98 -8.98 -23.24 12.50
N GLU A 99 -7.74 -23.00 12.90
CA GLU A 99 -7.28 -21.66 13.35
C GLU A 99 -7.51 -20.54 12.31
N VAL A 100 -7.42 -20.86 11.01
CA VAL A 100 -7.65 -19.90 9.92
C VAL A 100 -9.15 -19.64 9.74
N ILE A 101 -9.96 -20.69 9.85
CA ILE A 101 -11.42 -20.63 9.75
C ILE A 101 -12.01 -19.85 10.93
N GLU A 102 -11.54 -20.09 12.15
CA GLU A 102 -11.96 -19.36 13.36
C GLU A 102 -11.74 -17.86 13.22
N ARG A 103 -10.62 -17.47 12.59
CA ARG A 103 -10.26 -16.08 12.36
C ARG A 103 -10.95 -15.47 11.14
N ASN A 104 -11.54 -16.28 10.26
CA ASN A 104 -12.19 -15.81 9.04
C ASN A 104 -13.67 -15.48 9.32
N PRO A 105 -14.08 -14.20 9.45
CA PRO A 105 -15.45 -13.85 9.77
C PRO A 105 -16.43 -14.26 8.65
N LEU A 106 -15.96 -14.30 7.40
CA LEU A 106 -16.80 -14.65 6.25
C LEU A 106 -17.22 -16.12 6.26
N ALA A 107 -16.43 -17.01 6.88
CA ALA A 107 -16.78 -18.42 7.01
C ALA A 107 -17.95 -18.66 7.98
N TRP A 108 -18.35 -17.65 8.75
CA TRP A 108 -19.40 -17.73 9.77
C TRP A 108 -20.59 -16.82 9.48
N LEU A 109 -20.56 -16.02 8.41
CA LEU A 109 -21.68 -15.16 8.05
C LEU A 109 -22.78 -15.99 7.38
N ILE A 110 -23.93 -16.08 8.02
CA ILE A 110 -25.13 -16.71 7.48
C ILE A 110 -26.27 -15.70 7.39
N GLN A 111 -27.24 -15.97 6.52
CA GLN A 111 -28.44 -15.15 6.41
C GLN A 111 -29.56 -15.77 7.24
N VAL A 112 -30.08 -15.00 8.22
CA VAL A 112 -31.23 -15.38 9.04
C VAL A 112 -32.27 -14.27 8.90
N ASP A 113 -33.48 -14.61 8.44
CA ASP A 113 -34.59 -13.67 8.22
C ASP A 113 -34.19 -12.43 7.38
N GLY A 114 -33.35 -12.63 6.38
CA GLY A 114 -32.88 -11.55 5.51
C GLY A 114 -31.67 -10.76 6.04
N LEU A 115 -31.24 -11.00 7.28
CA LEU A 115 -30.10 -10.31 7.90
C LEU A 115 -28.85 -11.20 7.90
N LEU A 116 -27.69 -10.62 7.56
CA LEU A 116 -26.41 -11.29 7.68
C LEU A 116 -25.94 -11.25 9.13
N MET A 117 -25.78 -12.42 9.74
CA MET A 117 -25.37 -12.59 11.13
C MET A 117 -24.19 -13.54 11.24
N ASP A 118 -23.33 -13.31 12.23
CA ASP A 118 -22.26 -14.25 12.58
C ASP A 118 -22.86 -15.42 13.35
N ALA A 119 -22.82 -16.62 12.77
CA ALA A 119 -23.42 -17.83 13.32
C ALA A 119 -22.94 -18.16 14.73
N ARG A 120 -21.71 -17.80 15.09
CA ARG A 120 -21.13 -18.06 16.42
C ARG A 120 -21.83 -17.29 17.54
N LYS A 121 -22.57 -16.24 17.20
CA LYS A 121 -23.33 -15.40 18.15
C LYS A 121 -24.79 -15.81 18.26
N LEU A 122 -25.24 -16.75 17.43
CA LEU A 122 -26.63 -17.22 17.42
C LEU A 122 -26.84 -18.32 18.47
N PRO A 123 -28.10 -18.60 18.86
CA PRO A 123 -28.45 -19.75 19.69
C PRO A 123 -27.92 -21.08 19.13
N ARG A 124 -27.64 -22.04 20.03
CA ARG A 124 -27.02 -23.33 19.68
C ARG A 124 -27.85 -24.13 18.69
N GLU A 125 -29.17 -24.02 18.79
CA GLU A 125 -30.13 -24.69 17.91
C GLU A 125 -29.92 -24.25 16.45
N ILE A 126 -29.80 -22.94 16.23
CA ILE A 126 -29.56 -22.37 14.90
C ILE A 126 -28.17 -22.72 14.38
N GLN A 127 -27.17 -22.79 15.26
CA GLN A 127 -25.82 -23.22 14.86
C GLN A 127 -25.80 -24.67 14.37
N VAL A 128 -26.51 -25.57 15.05
CA VAL A 128 -26.62 -26.98 14.65
C VAL A 128 -27.34 -27.09 13.31
N GLU A 129 -28.46 -26.39 13.15
CA GLU A 129 -29.19 -26.35 11.87
C GLU A 129 -28.32 -25.79 10.74
N ALA A 130 -27.60 -24.68 10.98
CA ALA A 130 -26.69 -24.09 10.01
C ALA A 130 -25.55 -25.05 9.62
N PHE A 131 -25.08 -25.88 10.55
CA PHE A 131 -24.08 -26.91 10.26
C PHE A 131 -24.67 -28.06 9.44
N GLU A 132 -25.87 -28.54 9.77
CA GLU A 132 -26.58 -29.57 9.01
C GLU A 132 -26.88 -29.15 7.57
N LEU A 133 -27.16 -27.85 7.37
CA LEU A 133 -27.34 -27.24 6.05
C LEU A 133 -26.01 -26.94 5.32
N GLY A 134 -24.86 -27.18 5.96
CA GLY A 134 -23.54 -26.91 5.40
C GLY A 134 -23.19 -25.43 5.26
N LEU A 135 -23.89 -24.54 5.97
CA LEU A 135 -23.66 -23.09 5.94
C LEU A 135 -22.47 -22.66 6.79
N ILE A 136 -22.13 -23.44 7.82
CA ILE A 136 -20.95 -23.25 8.66
C ILE A 136 -20.10 -24.53 8.69
N PRO A 137 -18.78 -24.43 8.90
CA PRO A 137 -17.89 -25.58 8.80
C PRO A 137 -17.99 -26.55 9.98
N TYR A 138 -18.37 -26.09 11.17
CA TYR A 138 -18.62 -26.91 12.36
C TYR A 138 -19.39 -26.11 13.40
N VAL A 139 -19.98 -26.78 14.39
CA VAL A 139 -20.64 -26.14 15.52
C VAL A 139 -19.58 -25.75 16.56
N PRO A 140 -19.42 -24.45 16.89
CA PRO A 140 -18.48 -24.02 17.92
C PRO A 140 -18.91 -24.54 19.30
N ALA A 141 -17.94 -24.76 20.19
CA ALA A 141 -18.15 -25.33 21.52
C ALA A 141 -19.02 -24.46 22.42
#